data_AF-A0A8J2Q3E7-F1
#
_entry.id   AF-A0A8J2Q3E7-F1
#
_cell.length_a   1.000
_cell.length_b   1.000
_cell.length_c   1.000
_cell.angle_alpha   90.00
_cell.angle_beta   90.00
_cell.angle_gamma   90.00
#
_symmetry.space_group_name_H-M   'P 1'
#
loop_
_entity.id
_entity.type
_entity.pdbx_description
1 polymer ?
#
loop_
_entity_poly.entity_id
_entity_poly.type
_entity_poly.pdbx_seq_one_letter_code
_entity_poly.pdbx_strand_id
1 'polypeptide(L)'
;MADILRRLNKPNWGPLMKASARRLHISAAQFSSPFVKAQKKMDPEIAKLREERKRRKLKKEIKLLESFGKKPKPVEEYIFDKKYEANINERIRPAIRLNEDEEDERMVLEMEYKHYLNKLAVMDTRWITESIRKQENALQKLKMLSPELYKAALEPDECFLQSFIYRGPTLTPPLESYDPPDGHYIDVSKKWLC
;
A
#
# COMPACT_ATOMS: atom_id res chain seq x y z
N MET A 1 -3.58 35.54 11.15
CA MET A 1 -3.08 35.63 9.75
C MET A 1 -4.17 36.14 8.80
N ALA A 2 -4.92 37.18 9.18
CA ALA A 2 -6.01 37.72 8.36
C ALA A 2 -5.92 39.26 8.20
N ASP A 3 -4.73 39.83 8.40
CA ASP A 3 -4.49 41.28 8.50
C ASP A 3 -3.59 41.89 7.41
N ILE A 4 -3.32 41.18 6.31
CA ILE A 4 -2.52 41.74 5.19
C ILE A 4 -3.38 42.05 3.95
N LEU A 5 -4.59 41.51 3.83
CA LEU A 5 -5.44 41.70 2.64
C LEU A 5 -6.44 42.86 2.74
N ARG A 6 -6.36 43.70 3.79
CA ARG A 6 -7.26 44.85 4.02
C ARG A 6 -6.60 46.21 3.75
N ARG A 7 -5.71 46.31 2.75
CA ARG A 7 -5.00 47.57 2.44
C ARG A 7 -5.18 48.17 1.04
N LEU A 8 -5.99 47.57 0.15
CA LEU A 8 -6.11 48.08 -1.23
C LEU A 8 -7.54 48.24 -1.74
N ASN A 9 -8.52 48.44 -0.85
CA ASN A 9 -9.88 48.78 -1.27
C ASN A 9 -10.49 49.86 -0.37
N LYS A 10 -10.06 51.11 -0.58
CA LYS A 10 -10.87 52.29 -0.26
C LYS A 10 -11.07 53.08 -1.55
N PRO A 11 -12.27 53.13 -2.13
CA PRO A 11 -12.55 54.01 -3.25
C PRO A 11 -12.62 55.45 -2.73
N ASN A 12 -11.67 56.28 -3.17
CA ASN A 12 -11.64 57.70 -2.92
C ASN A 12 -12.63 58.37 -3.89
N TRP A 13 -13.82 58.72 -3.42
CA TRP A 13 -14.84 59.39 -4.24
C TRP A 13 -14.53 60.90 -4.28
N GLY A 14 -13.82 61.32 -5.32
CA GLY A 14 -13.67 62.73 -5.68
C GLY A 14 -15.00 63.34 -6.16
N PRO A 15 -15.14 64.67 -6.15
CA PRO A 15 -16.42 65.34 -6.38
C PRO A 15 -16.95 65.11 -7.80
N LEU A 16 -18.24 64.80 -7.88
CA LEU A 16 -18.98 64.42 -9.09
C LEU A 16 -18.94 65.54 -10.14
N MET A 17 -18.05 65.42 -11.13
CA MET A 17 -18.05 66.26 -12.32
C MET A 17 -19.32 65.98 -13.15
N LYS A 18 -20.19 66.99 -13.30
CA LYS A 18 -21.35 66.92 -14.20
C LYS A 18 -20.88 66.87 -15.65
N ALA A 19 -20.67 65.66 -16.18
CA ALA A 19 -20.34 65.46 -17.58
C ALA A 19 -21.62 65.51 -18.45
N SER A 20 -21.66 66.47 -19.38
CA SER A 20 -22.74 66.64 -20.36
C SER A 20 -22.82 65.43 -21.30
N ALA A 21 -23.99 64.79 -21.36
CA ALA A 21 -24.26 63.56 -22.12
C ALA A 21 -24.26 63.72 -23.66
N ARG A 22 -23.77 64.85 -24.21
CA ARG A 22 -23.80 65.14 -25.65
C ARG A 22 -22.62 64.54 -26.45
N ARG A 23 -21.79 63.68 -25.85
CA ARG A 23 -20.57 63.11 -26.48
C ARG A 23 -20.38 61.60 -26.28
N LEU A 24 -21.47 60.85 -26.08
CA LEU A 24 -21.40 59.38 -26.03
C LEU A 24 -21.68 58.82 -27.43
N HIS A 25 -20.64 58.40 -28.14
CA HIS A 25 -20.76 57.61 -29.38
C HIS A 25 -20.90 56.12 -29.01
N ILE A 26 -21.93 55.44 -29.51
CA ILE A 26 -22.27 54.02 -29.19
C ILE A 26 -21.72 53.06 -30.26
N SER A 27 -20.63 53.40 -30.95
CA SER A 27 -20.03 52.47 -31.91
C SER A 27 -19.34 51.32 -31.17
N ALA A 28 -19.70 50.08 -31.49
CA ALA A 28 -19.07 48.89 -30.92
C ALA A 28 -17.54 48.89 -31.15
N ALA A 29 -16.77 48.66 -30.08
CA ALA A 29 -15.32 48.57 -30.16
C ALA A 29 -14.90 47.33 -30.98
N GLN A 30 -14.28 47.55 -32.14
CA GLN A 30 -13.69 46.47 -32.94
C GLN A 30 -12.33 46.08 -32.32
N PHE A 31 -12.25 44.92 -31.69
CA PHE A 31 -11.01 44.39 -31.07
C PHE A 31 -9.99 43.81 -32.08
N SER A 32 -10.04 44.22 -33.34
CA SER A 32 -9.07 43.85 -34.37
C SER A 32 -8.69 45.07 -35.18
N SER A 33 -7.41 45.47 -35.19
CA SER A 33 -6.95 46.52 -36.11
C SER A 33 -6.78 45.95 -37.53
N PRO A 34 -7.02 46.73 -38.60
CA PRO A 34 -6.82 46.29 -39.98
C PRO A 34 -5.37 45.88 -40.30
N PHE A 35 -4.43 46.25 -39.43
CA PHE A 35 -3.01 45.93 -39.55
C PHE A 35 -2.59 44.62 -38.86
N VAL A 36 -3.48 43.94 -38.13
CA VAL A 36 -3.17 42.61 -37.58
C VAL A 36 -3.37 41.55 -38.65
N LYS A 37 -2.27 40.93 -39.08
CA LYS A 37 -2.31 39.79 -40.02
C LYS A 37 -3.02 38.61 -39.35
N ALA A 38 -4.00 38.02 -40.05
CA ALA A 38 -4.66 36.81 -39.58
C ALA A 38 -3.63 35.71 -39.29
N GLN A 39 -3.76 35.04 -38.14
CA GLN A 39 -2.86 33.96 -37.78
C GLN A 39 -3.00 32.82 -38.80
N LYS A 40 -1.93 32.53 -39.53
CA LYS A 40 -1.94 31.44 -40.52
C LYS A 40 -2.08 30.10 -39.79
N LYS A 41 -2.96 29.23 -40.31
CA LYS A 41 -3.06 27.84 -39.87
C LYS A 41 -1.69 27.19 -40.11
N MET A 42 -1.15 26.51 -39.09
CA MET A 42 0.14 25.83 -39.24
C MET A 42 0.06 24.74 -40.31
N ASP A 43 1.17 24.53 -41.02
CA ASP A 43 1.27 23.45 -41.99
C ASP A 43 0.95 22.09 -41.34
N PRO A 44 0.19 21.22 -42.01
CA PRO A 44 -0.29 19.97 -41.44
C PRO A 44 0.87 19.04 -41.04
N GLU A 45 2.00 19.09 -41.74
CA GLU A 45 3.19 18.30 -41.40
C GLU A 45 3.89 18.80 -40.14
N ILE A 46 3.99 20.11 -39.95
CA ILE A 46 4.57 20.71 -38.74
C ILE A 46 3.69 20.42 -37.53
N ALA A 47 2.36 20.44 -37.69
CA ALA A 47 1.41 20.05 -36.65
C ALA A 47 1.60 18.58 -36.22
N LYS A 48 1.68 17.65 -37.19
CA LYS A 48 1.96 16.22 -36.93
C LYS A 48 3.29 16.02 -36.21
N LEU A 49 4.37 16.70 -36.62
CA LEU A 49 5.67 16.60 -35.95
C LEU A 49 5.63 17.12 -34.50
N ARG A 50 4.87 18.18 -34.22
CA ARG A 50 4.68 18.68 -32.83
C ARG A 50 3.89 17.69 -31.99
N GLU A 51 2.85 17.08 -32.54
CA GLU A 51 2.08 16.03 -31.87
C GLU A 51 2.92 14.79 -31.58
N GLU A 52 3.72 14.32 -32.55
CA GLU A 52 4.63 13.20 -32.35
C GLU A 52 5.67 13.48 -31.26
N ARG A 53 6.24 14.68 -31.21
CA ARG A 53 7.17 15.07 -30.13
C ARG A 53 6.48 15.03 -28.77
N LYS A 54 5.24 15.54 -28.66
CA LYS A 54 4.45 15.46 -27.42
C LYS A 54 4.17 14.01 -27.05
N ARG A 55 3.76 13.17 -28.01
CA ARG A 55 3.51 11.74 -27.80
C ARG A 55 4.76 11.00 -27.34
N ARG A 56 5.93 11.30 -27.92
CA ARG A 56 7.21 10.70 -27.50
C ARG A 56 7.61 11.13 -26.09
N LYS A 57 7.39 12.39 -25.71
CA LYS A 57 7.63 12.87 -24.33
C LYS A 57 6.73 12.15 -23.33
N LEU A 58 5.42 12.11 -23.59
CA LEU A 58 4.46 11.42 -22.75
C LEU A 58 4.78 9.92 -22.63
N LYS A 59 5.15 9.25 -23.73
CA LYS A 59 5.58 7.83 -23.68
C LYS A 59 6.81 7.61 -22.79
N LYS A 60 7.78 8.52 -22.83
CA LYS A 60 8.98 8.42 -21.97
C LYS A 60 8.63 8.62 -20.50
N GLU A 61 7.75 9.58 -20.21
CA GLU A 61 7.28 9.89 -18.87
C GLU A 61 6.44 8.76 -18.28
N ILE A 62 5.52 8.18 -19.07
CA ILE A 62 4.77 6.98 -18.69
C ILE A 62 5.74 5.82 -18.38
N LYS A 63 6.72 5.56 -19.26
CA LYS A 63 7.71 4.50 -19.04
C LYS A 63 8.54 4.72 -17.76
N LEU A 64 8.83 5.98 -17.43
CA LEU A 64 9.54 6.35 -16.20
C LEU A 64 8.65 6.12 -14.96
N LEU A 65 7.39 6.55 -15.01
CA LEU A 65 6.42 6.31 -13.93
C LEU A 65 6.16 4.81 -13.71
N GLU A 66 6.03 4.04 -14.79
CA GLU A 66 5.93 2.57 -14.75
C GLU A 66 7.15 1.90 -14.10
N SER A 67 8.34 2.52 -14.18
CA SER A 67 9.53 2.03 -13.50
C SER A 67 9.57 2.37 -12.00
N PHE A 68 8.93 3.47 -11.58
CA PHE A 68 8.88 3.86 -10.18
C PHE A 68 7.83 3.07 -9.38
N GLY A 69 6.66 2.82 -9.98
CA GLY A 69 5.54 2.11 -9.33
C GLY A 69 5.77 0.64 -8.97
N LYS A 70 7.00 0.12 -9.14
CA LYS A 70 7.37 -1.28 -8.82
C LYS A 70 8.24 -1.42 -7.58
N LYS A 71 8.57 -0.34 -6.88
CA LYS A 71 9.35 -0.45 -5.64
C LYS A 71 8.44 -0.94 -4.51
N PRO A 72 8.68 -2.12 -3.91
CA PRO A 72 7.91 -2.56 -2.77
C PRO A 72 8.12 -1.59 -1.60
N LYS A 73 7.09 -1.43 -0.77
CA LYS A 73 7.23 -0.68 0.48
C LYS A 73 8.31 -1.35 1.34
N PRO A 74 9.21 -0.58 1.97
CA PRO A 74 10.22 -1.15 2.84
C PRO A 74 9.54 -1.83 4.04
N VAL A 75 10.08 -2.98 4.46
CA VAL A 75 9.64 -3.68 5.66
C VAL A 75 10.42 -3.13 6.84
N GLU A 76 9.77 -2.33 7.68
CA GLU A 76 10.43 -1.59 8.76
C GLU A 76 11.11 -2.53 9.78
N GLU A 77 10.54 -3.71 10.02
CA GLU A 77 11.04 -4.72 10.96
C GLU A 77 12.40 -5.32 10.55
N TYR A 78 12.70 -5.35 9.25
CA TYR A 78 13.96 -5.89 8.72
C TYR A 78 15.06 -4.84 8.61
N ILE A 79 14.73 -3.56 8.78
CA ILE A 79 15.69 -2.46 8.56
C ILE A 79 16.23 -1.99 9.91
N PHE A 80 17.54 -2.02 10.06
CA PHE A 80 18.21 -1.42 11.21
C PHE A 80 18.02 0.11 11.21
N ASP A 81 17.53 0.68 12.31
CA ASP A 81 17.39 2.14 12.42
C ASP A 81 18.76 2.78 12.66
N LYS A 82 19.17 3.61 11.70
CA LYS A 82 20.45 4.32 11.68
C LYS A 82 20.70 5.17 12.95
N LYS A 83 19.65 5.58 13.67
CA LYS A 83 19.77 6.30 14.95
C LYS A 83 20.60 5.53 15.98
N TYR A 84 20.60 4.21 15.92
CA TYR A 84 21.30 3.37 16.90
C TYR A 84 22.78 3.13 16.55
N GLU A 85 23.26 3.49 15.36
CA GLU A 85 24.67 3.30 14.97
C GLU A 85 25.63 4.06 15.89
N ALA A 86 25.30 5.30 16.26
CA ALA A 86 26.18 6.15 17.07
C ALA A 86 26.32 5.67 18.52
N ASN A 87 25.26 5.11 19.10
CA ASN A 87 25.19 4.74 20.52
C ASN A 87 25.25 3.21 20.72
N ILE A 88 25.62 2.45 19.69
CA ILE A 88 25.54 0.99 19.72
C ILE A 88 26.43 0.41 20.82
N ASN A 89 27.66 0.93 20.95
CA ASN A 89 28.64 0.45 21.93
C ASN A 89 28.20 0.71 23.37
N GLU A 90 27.41 1.75 23.62
CA GLU A 90 26.87 2.08 24.95
C GLU A 90 25.68 1.18 25.33
N ARG A 91 24.96 0.67 24.34
CA ARG A 91 23.75 -0.17 24.53
C ARG A 91 24.05 -1.66 24.54
N ILE A 92 25.20 -2.08 24.02
CA ILE A 92 25.60 -3.48 24.01
C ILE A 92 25.90 -3.91 25.45
N ARG A 93 25.20 -4.95 25.91
CA ARG A 93 25.53 -5.64 27.15
C ARG A 93 26.83 -6.43 26.95
N PRO A 94 27.78 -6.42 27.91
CA PRO A 94 28.98 -7.23 27.80
C PRO A 94 28.63 -8.72 27.66
N ALA A 95 29.42 -9.43 26.85
CA ALA A 95 29.23 -10.87 26.66
C ALA A 95 29.50 -11.61 27.97
N ILE A 96 28.52 -12.41 28.41
CA ILE A 96 28.63 -13.28 29.57
C ILE A 96 29.27 -14.59 29.08
N ARG A 97 30.37 -15.00 29.70
CA ARG A 97 30.93 -16.34 29.50
C ARG A 97 30.18 -17.32 30.38
N LEU A 98 29.70 -18.40 29.79
CA LEU A 98 29.02 -19.47 30.51
C LEU A 98 30.06 -20.36 31.20
N ASN A 99 29.65 -21.04 32.26
CA ASN A 99 30.46 -22.12 32.84
C ASN A 99 30.37 -23.37 31.95
N GLU A 100 31.38 -24.24 31.98
CA GLU A 100 31.41 -25.49 31.21
C GLU A 100 30.17 -26.36 31.53
N ASP A 101 29.81 -26.48 32.82
CA ASP A 101 28.62 -27.20 33.25
C ASP A 101 27.32 -26.64 32.62
N GLU A 102 27.19 -25.31 32.51
CA GLU A 102 26.01 -24.68 31.91
C GLU A 102 25.95 -24.87 30.39
N GLU A 103 27.11 -24.93 29.72
CA GLU A 103 27.21 -25.21 28.30
C GLU A 103 26.77 -26.64 28.01
N ASP A 104 27.23 -27.60 28.81
CA ASP A 104 26.86 -29.01 28.70
C ASP A 104 25.35 -29.22 28.96
N GLU A 105 24.78 -28.59 30.00
CA GLU A 105 23.34 -28.65 30.28
C GLU A 105 22.51 -28.13 29.10
N ARG A 106 22.91 -27.00 28.51
CA ARG A 106 22.23 -26.44 27.33
C ARG A 106 22.34 -27.37 26.13
N MET A 107 23.51 -27.96 25.90
CA MET A 107 23.71 -28.90 24.80
C MET A 107 22.80 -30.12 24.93
N VAL A 108 22.68 -30.69 26.13
CA VAL A 108 21.76 -31.81 26.39
C VAL A 108 20.31 -31.39 26.13
N LEU A 109 19.88 -30.25 26.66
CA LEU A 109 18.52 -29.72 26.44
C LEU A 109 18.22 -29.48 24.96
N GLU A 110 19.17 -28.95 24.20
CA GLU A 110 19.01 -28.75 22.76
C GLU A 110 18.85 -30.08 22.01
N MET A 111 19.61 -31.11 22.38
CA MET A 111 19.52 -32.43 21.77
C MET A 111 18.16 -33.06 22.06
N GLU A 112 17.69 -33.00 23.31
CA GLU A 112 16.36 -33.47 23.69
C GLU A 112 15.25 -32.71 22.96
N TYR A 113 15.37 -31.39 22.87
CA TYR A 113 14.40 -30.55 22.15
C TYR A 113 14.35 -30.90 20.66
N LYS A 114 15.50 -31.07 20.00
CA LYS A 114 15.58 -31.51 18.60
C LYS A 114 14.94 -32.88 18.40
N HIS A 115 15.17 -33.81 19.32
CA HIS A 115 14.55 -35.13 19.29
C HIS A 115 13.02 -35.05 19.45
N TYR A 116 12.53 -34.20 20.35
CA TYR A 116 11.11 -33.93 20.53
C TYR A 116 10.47 -33.32 19.28
N LEU A 117 11.09 -32.30 18.68
CA LEU A 117 10.60 -31.69 17.44
C LEU A 117 10.52 -32.72 16.30
N ASN A 118 11.50 -33.61 16.19
CA ASN A 118 11.45 -34.68 15.19
C ASN A 118 10.27 -35.63 15.44
N LYS A 119 10.03 -36.03 16.70
CA LYS A 119 8.84 -36.84 17.05
C LYS A 119 7.54 -36.16 16.63
N LEU A 120 7.40 -34.86 16.92
CA LEU A 120 6.22 -34.09 16.55
C LEU A 120 6.04 -34.05 15.01
N ALA A 121 7.11 -33.75 14.27
CA ALA A 121 7.08 -33.72 12.82
C ALA A 121 6.70 -35.08 12.20
N VAL A 122 7.20 -36.19 12.75
CA VAL A 122 6.83 -37.54 12.31
C VAL A 122 5.36 -37.82 12.60
N MET A 123 4.85 -37.42 13.77
CA MET A 123 3.44 -37.58 14.12
C MET A 123 2.52 -36.79 13.19
N ASP A 124 2.84 -35.53 12.92
CA ASP A 124 2.08 -34.65 12.03
C ASP A 124 2.09 -35.19 10.60
N THR A 125 3.26 -35.59 10.09
CA THR A 125 3.40 -36.18 8.76
C THR A 125 2.59 -37.47 8.64
N ARG A 126 2.62 -38.33 9.66
CA ARG A 126 1.80 -39.54 9.70
C ARG A 126 0.31 -39.21 9.71
N TRP A 127 -0.12 -38.23 10.47
CA TRP A 127 -1.52 -37.83 10.54
C TRP A 127 -2.02 -37.26 9.20
N ILE A 128 -1.22 -36.39 8.55
CA ILE A 128 -1.53 -35.83 7.23
C ILE A 128 -1.63 -36.94 6.18
N THR A 129 -0.63 -37.83 6.12
CA THR A 129 -0.61 -38.93 5.14
C THR A 129 -1.78 -39.89 5.31
N GLU A 130 -2.14 -40.26 6.54
CA GLU A 130 -3.33 -41.08 6.81
C GLU A 130 -4.63 -40.35 6.46
N SER A 131 -4.71 -39.04 6.68
CA SER A 131 -5.89 -38.24 6.33
C SER A 131 -6.08 -38.17 4.81
N ILE A 132 -5.00 -37.96 4.05
CA ILE A 132 -5.01 -37.98 2.58
C ILE A 132 -5.41 -39.38 2.08
N ARG A 133 -4.81 -40.45 2.61
CA ARG A 133 -5.16 -41.83 2.23
C ARG A 133 -6.64 -42.14 2.44
N LYS A 134 -7.22 -41.68 3.56
CA LYS A 134 -8.66 -41.83 3.84
C LYS A 134 -9.51 -41.04 2.85
N GLN A 135 -9.12 -39.81 2.53
CA GLN A 135 -9.79 -38.97 1.54
C GLN A 135 -9.78 -39.64 0.16
N GLU A 136 -8.63 -40.14 -0.30
CA GLU A 136 -8.50 -40.85 -1.59
C GLU A 136 -9.36 -42.10 -1.65
N ASN A 137 -9.32 -42.93 -0.60
CA ASN A 137 -10.17 -44.13 -0.52
C ASN A 137 -11.66 -43.78 -0.57
N ALA A 138 -12.07 -42.69 0.09
CA ALA A 138 -13.45 -42.20 0.05
C ALA A 138 -13.84 -41.75 -1.37
N LEU A 139 -12.96 -41.01 -2.06
CA LEU A 139 -13.17 -40.57 -3.44
C LEU A 139 -13.25 -41.75 -4.43
N GLN A 140 -12.42 -42.78 -4.27
CA GLN A 140 -12.49 -43.98 -5.09
C GLN A 140 -13.82 -44.71 -4.93
N LYS A 141 -14.32 -44.85 -3.68
CA LYS A 141 -15.64 -45.44 -3.41
C LYS A 141 -16.76 -44.57 -3.99
N LEU A 142 -16.68 -43.25 -3.83
CA LEU A 142 -17.65 -42.31 -4.39
C LEU A 142 -17.74 -42.43 -5.90
N LYS A 143 -16.59 -42.56 -6.58
CA LYS A 143 -16.52 -42.76 -8.03
C LYS A 143 -17.24 -44.02 -8.51
N MET A 144 -17.18 -45.12 -7.75
CA MET A 144 -17.88 -46.36 -8.08
C MET A 144 -19.40 -46.24 -7.87
N LEU A 145 -19.85 -45.45 -6.88
CA LEU A 145 -21.25 -45.28 -6.54
C LEU A 145 -21.96 -44.24 -7.42
N SER A 146 -21.33 -43.07 -7.62
CA SER A 146 -21.87 -41.97 -8.42
C SER A 146 -20.75 -41.14 -9.07
N PRO A 147 -20.62 -41.20 -10.41
CA PRO A 147 -19.61 -40.41 -11.11
C PRO A 147 -19.91 -38.90 -11.13
N GLU A 148 -21.19 -38.51 -10.96
CA GLU A 148 -21.59 -37.11 -10.94
C GLU A 148 -21.14 -36.42 -9.65
N LEU A 149 -21.40 -37.05 -8.49
CA LEU A 149 -20.95 -36.54 -7.20
C LEU A 149 -19.42 -36.52 -7.09
N TYR A 150 -18.74 -37.49 -7.70
CA TYR A 150 -17.28 -37.48 -7.77
C TYR A 150 -16.75 -36.26 -8.52
N LYS A 151 -17.37 -35.86 -9.63
CA LYS A 151 -16.98 -34.65 -10.37
C LYS A 151 -17.18 -33.39 -9.52
N ALA A 152 -18.34 -33.26 -8.89
CA ALA A 152 -18.64 -32.13 -8.01
C ALA A 152 -17.65 -32.05 -6.82
N ALA A 153 -17.27 -33.18 -6.22
CA ALA A 153 -16.34 -33.21 -5.10
C ALA A 153 -14.88 -32.86 -5.46
N LEU A 154 -14.52 -32.91 -6.75
CA LEU A 154 -13.20 -32.49 -7.23
C LEU A 154 -13.10 -30.98 -7.47
N GLU A 155 -14.23 -30.30 -7.63
CA GLU A 155 -14.25 -28.86 -7.86
C GLU A 155 -13.82 -28.12 -6.58
N PRO A 156 -12.86 -27.18 -6.67
CA PRO A 156 -12.43 -26.41 -5.51
C PRO A 156 -13.54 -25.47 -5.04
N ASP A 157 -13.73 -25.36 -3.73
CA ASP A 157 -14.69 -24.41 -3.15
C ASP A 157 -14.12 -22.99 -3.17
N GLU A 158 -14.48 -22.23 -4.21
CA GLU A 158 -14.06 -20.84 -4.37
C GLU A 158 -14.56 -19.93 -3.24
N CYS A 159 -15.73 -20.21 -2.66
CA CYS A 159 -16.28 -19.43 -1.55
C CYS A 159 -15.41 -19.57 -0.30
N PHE A 160 -14.96 -20.79 0.00
CA PHE A 160 -14.05 -21.05 1.10
C PHE A 160 -12.69 -20.36 0.88
N LEU A 161 -12.10 -20.48 -0.31
CA LEU A 161 -10.78 -19.91 -0.61
C LEU A 161 -10.71 -18.38 -0.50
N GLN A 162 -11.80 -17.68 -0.80
CA GLN A 162 -11.83 -16.21 -0.76
C GLN A 162 -12.10 -15.64 0.65
N SER A 163 -12.80 -16.39 1.50
CA SER A 163 -13.36 -15.86 2.75
C SER A 163 -12.81 -16.50 4.02
N PHE A 164 -11.91 -17.48 3.90
CA PHE A 164 -11.35 -18.16 5.07
C PHE A 164 -10.48 -17.22 5.91
N ILE A 165 -10.95 -16.91 7.13
CA ILE A 165 -10.22 -16.14 8.13
C ILE A 165 -10.06 -17.01 9.38
N TYR A 166 -8.82 -17.32 9.74
CA TYR A 166 -8.48 -18.02 10.97
C TYR A 166 -7.86 -17.06 11.98
N ARG A 167 -8.42 -17.02 13.19
CA ARG A 167 -7.82 -16.34 14.35
C ARG A 167 -7.22 -17.40 15.26
N GLY A 168 -5.92 -17.30 15.53
CA GLY A 168 -5.23 -18.24 16.41
C GLY A 168 -5.79 -18.22 17.84
N PRO A 169 -5.48 -19.26 18.65
CA PRO A 169 -5.91 -19.32 20.03
C PRO A 169 -5.29 -18.19 20.86
N THR A 170 -6.06 -17.63 21.80
CA THR A 170 -5.55 -16.67 22.78
C THR A 170 -4.92 -17.39 23.97
N LEU A 171 -3.99 -16.73 24.67
CA LEU A 171 -3.38 -17.28 25.90
C LEU A 171 -4.45 -17.54 26.98
N THR A 172 -5.41 -16.62 27.10
CA THR A 172 -6.54 -16.70 28.02
C THR A 172 -7.83 -16.50 27.21
N PRO A 173 -8.91 -17.27 27.47
CA PRO A 173 -10.20 -17.04 26.83
C PRO A 173 -10.77 -15.66 27.20
N PRO A 174 -11.65 -15.09 26.36
CA PRO A 174 -12.27 -13.80 26.64
C PRO A 174 -13.18 -13.89 27.88
N LEU A 175 -13.18 -12.83 28.69
CA LEU A 175 -14.12 -12.67 29.80
C LEU A 175 -15.42 -12.05 29.28
N GLU A 176 -16.57 -12.61 29.65
CA GLU A 176 -17.88 -12.16 29.16
C GLU A 176 -18.28 -10.75 29.62
N SER A 177 -17.84 -10.32 30.80
CA SER A 177 -18.24 -9.05 31.43
C SER A 177 -17.07 -8.07 31.57
N TYR A 178 -16.11 -8.12 30.64
CA TYR A 178 -15.01 -7.16 30.63
C TYR A 178 -15.37 -5.95 29.77
N ASP A 179 -15.54 -4.80 30.41
CA ASP A 179 -15.70 -3.52 29.74
C ASP A 179 -14.32 -2.86 29.55
N PRO A 180 -13.79 -2.78 28.32
CA PRO A 180 -12.50 -2.14 28.08
C PRO A 180 -12.60 -0.62 28.31
N PRO A 181 -11.52 0.02 28.80
CA PRO A 181 -11.47 1.47 28.92
C PRO A 181 -11.55 2.14 27.54
N ASP A 182 -12.16 3.33 27.50
CA ASP A 182 -12.26 4.12 26.26
C ASP A 182 -10.89 4.68 25.83
N GLY A 183 -10.68 4.75 24.52
CA GLY A 183 -9.40 5.14 23.93
C GLY A 183 -9.50 5.44 22.43
N HIS A 184 -8.65 6.35 21.96
CA HIS A 184 -8.61 6.75 20.55
C HIS A 184 -7.51 6.01 19.80
N TYR A 185 -7.85 5.32 18.71
CA TYR A 185 -6.86 4.74 17.81
C TYR A 185 -6.44 5.77 16.76
N ILE A 186 -5.15 6.13 16.75
CA ILE A 186 -4.56 7.02 15.75
C ILE A 186 -3.59 6.20 14.90
N ASP A 187 -3.88 6.06 13.61
CA ASP A 187 -2.97 5.38 12.68
C ASP A 187 -1.73 6.24 12.40
N VAL A 188 -0.58 5.77 12.88
CA VAL A 188 0.74 6.40 12.71
C VAL A 188 1.57 5.74 11.60
N SER A 189 0.96 4.87 10.79
CA SER A 189 1.64 4.16 9.70
C SER A 189 2.29 5.14 8.71
N LYS A 190 3.58 4.91 8.39
CA LYS A 190 4.31 5.76 7.45
C LYS A 190 3.72 5.62 6.04
N LYS A 191 3.39 6.76 5.43
CA LYS A 191 2.93 6.80 4.04
C LYS A 191 4.14 6.81 3.11
N TRP A 192 4.30 5.73 2.36
CA TRP A 192 5.32 5.62 1.32
C TRP A 192 4.72 6.08 -0.01
N LEU A 193 5.35 7.07 -0.67
CA LEU A 193 5.04 7.45 -2.04
C LEU A 193 5.67 6.40 -2.96
N CYS A 194 4.83 5.59 -3.60
CA CYS A 194 5.23 4.59 -4.61
C CYS A 194 5.18 5.20 -6.01
#